data_AF-A0A2E6NV00-F1
#
_entry.id   AF-A0A2E6NV00-F1
#
_cell.length_a   1.000
_cell.length_b   1.000
_cell.length_c   1.000
_cell.angle_alpha   90.00
_cell.angle_beta   90.00
_cell.angle_gamma   90.00
#
_symmetry.space_group_name_H-M   'P 1'
#
loop_
_entity.id
_entity.type
_entity.pdbx_description
1 polymer ?
#
loop_
_entity_poly.entity_id
_entity_poly.type
_entity_poly.pdbx_seq_one_letter_code
_entity_poly.pdbx_strand_id
1 'polypeptide(L)'
;SGAGILDVSDNKDNAERFMTFMTSKVAQQYFATQVHEYPLVTDGVTPNRLLEDMASLNKPDIDISQLGDLENTQALLIEVGALQ
;
A
#
# COMPACT_ATOMS: atom_id res chain seq x y z
N SER A 1 0.04 0.67 0.30
CA SER A 1 -1.06 -0.07 0.96
C SER A 1 -1.87 -0.87 -0.05
N GLY A 2 -2.49 -1.97 0.38
CA GLY A 2 -3.38 -2.81 -0.46
C GLY A 2 -4.69 -3.11 0.27
N ALA A 3 -5.74 -3.45 -0.46
CA ALA A 3 -7.04 -3.80 0.10
C ALA A 3 -7.77 -4.82 -0.79
N GLY A 4 -8.68 -5.59 -0.19
CA GLY A 4 -9.46 -6.62 -0.86
C GLY A 4 -10.82 -6.82 -0.21
N ILE A 5 -11.77 -7.35 -0.96
CA ILE A 5 -13.12 -7.68 -0.50
C ILE A 5 -13.16 -9.17 -0.18
N LEU A 6 -13.66 -9.53 1.01
CA LEU A 6 -13.81 -10.93 1.39
C LEU A 6 -14.94 -11.59 0.58
N ASP A 7 -14.68 -12.78 0.05
CA ASP A 7 -15.65 -13.55 -0.74
C ASP A 7 -16.93 -13.87 0.04
N VAL A 8 -16.83 -14.06 1.36
CA VAL A 8 -17.94 -14.36 2.26
C VAL A 8 -18.64 -13.12 2.82
N SER A 9 -18.30 -11.92 2.34
CA SER A 9 -18.96 -10.69 2.80
C SER A 9 -20.44 -10.67 2.41
N ASP A 10 -21.29 -10.36 3.38
CA ASP A 10 -22.73 -10.11 3.20
C ASP A 10 -23.01 -8.69 2.66
N ASN A 11 -21.99 -7.83 2.54
CA ASN A 11 -22.12 -6.43 2.16
C ASN A 11 -21.15 -6.03 1.04
N LYS A 12 -21.10 -6.84 -0.03
CA LYS A 12 -20.17 -6.65 -1.16
C LYS A 12 -20.37 -5.32 -1.87
N ASP A 13 -21.62 -4.92 -2.13
CA ASP A 13 -21.93 -3.67 -2.84
C ASP A 13 -21.33 -2.44 -2.14
N ASN A 14 -21.43 -2.35 -0.81
CA ASN A 14 -20.81 -1.24 -0.08
C ASN A 14 -19.29 -1.39 0.02
N ALA A 15 -18.76 -2.61 0.03
CA ALA A 15 -17.32 -2.83 -0.02
C ALA A 15 -16.71 -2.35 -1.35
N GLU A 16 -17.39 -2.59 -2.49
CA GLU A 16 -16.97 -2.06 -3.80
C GLU A 16 -17.05 -0.53 -3.87
N ARG A 17 -18.13 0.06 -3.32
CA ARG A 17 -18.26 1.52 -3.20
C ARG A 17 -17.15 2.11 -2.32
N PHE A 18 -16.80 1.43 -1.24
CA PHE A 18 -15.70 1.82 -0.37
C PHE A 18 -14.35 1.76 -1.11
N MET A 19 -14.07 0.67 -1.83
CA MET A 19 -12.86 0.55 -2.65
C MET A 19 -12.76 1.66 -3.70
N THR A 20 -13.88 1.98 -4.35
CA THR A 20 -13.98 3.10 -5.31
C THR A 20 -13.69 4.44 -4.64
N PHE A 21 -14.22 4.66 -3.42
CA PHE A 21 -13.94 5.87 -2.66
C PHE A 21 -12.46 5.96 -2.28
N MET A 22 -11.84 4.88 -1.81
CA MET A 22 -10.44 4.85 -1.39
C MET A 22 -9.47 5.21 -2.51
N THR A 23 -9.81 4.90 -3.77
CA THR A 23 -9.03 5.27 -4.95
C THR A 23 -9.46 6.60 -5.59
N SER A 24 -10.41 7.32 -5.00
CA SER A 24 -10.82 8.65 -5.47
C SER A 24 -9.77 9.72 -5.15
N LYS A 25 -9.81 10.84 -5.89
CA LYS A 25 -8.89 11.99 -5.67
C LYS A 25 -8.96 12.52 -4.24
N VAL A 26 -10.16 12.61 -3.65
CA VAL A 26 -10.33 13.14 -2.28
C VAL A 26 -9.70 12.24 -1.23
N ALA A 27 -9.88 10.92 -1.34
CA ALA A 27 -9.27 9.98 -0.42
C ALA A 27 -7.74 9.96 -0.61
N GLN A 28 -7.27 9.87 -1.86
CA GLN A 28 -5.84 9.86 -2.16
C GLN A 28 -5.15 11.15 -1.68
N GLN A 29 -5.80 12.32 -1.78
CA GLN A 29 -5.27 13.58 -1.26
C GLN A 29 -5.13 13.58 0.27
N TYR A 30 -6.08 12.96 0.99
CA TYR A 30 -5.96 12.76 2.43
C TYR A 30 -4.74 11.89 2.77
N PHE A 31 -4.59 10.73 2.11
CA PHE A 31 -3.46 9.83 2.37
C PHE A 31 -2.11 10.49 2.06
N ALA A 32 -2.04 11.20 0.95
CA ALA A 32 -0.80 11.84 0.50
C ALA A 32 -0.35 13.01 1.41
N THR A 33 -1.27 13.63 2.16
CA THR A 33 -0.96 14.80 3.00
C THR A 33 -0.93 14.52 4.49
N GLN A 34 -1.84 13.69 5.00
CA GLN A 34 -2.01 13.47 6.45
C GLN A 34 -1.20 12.27 6.96
N VAL A 35 -1.05 11.24 6.14
CA VAL A 35 -0.28 10.03 6.49
C VAL A 35 0.98 9.85 5.65
N HIS A 36 1.25 10.79 4.74
CA HIS A 36 2.49 10.87 3.97
C HIS A 36 2.78 9.61 3.15
N GLU A 37 1.73 8.96 2.61
CA GLU A 37 1.91 7.87 1.64
C GLU A 37 2.03 8.41 0.21
N TYR A 38 2.68 7.65 -0.66
CA TYR A 38 2.68 7.92 -2.10
C TYR A 38 1.29 7.64 -2.69
N PRO A 39 0.63 8.63 -3.33
CA PRO A 39 -0.69 8.41 -3.92
C PRO A 39 -0.57 7.55 -5.18
N LEU A 40 -1.54 6.65 -5.36
CA LEU A 40 -1.65 5.84 -6.57
C LEU A 40 -2.32 6.60 -7.71
N VAL A 41 -3.22 7.54 -7.37
CA VAL A 41 -3.79 8.50 -8.32
C VAL A 41 -3.02 9.79 -8.20
N THR A 42 -2.19 10.10 -9.20
CA THR A 42 -1.34 11.30 -9.20
C THR A 42 -1.99 12.50 -9.87
N ASP A 43 -2.95 12.27 -10.78
CA ASP A 43 -3.67 13.36 -11.44
C ASP A 43 -4.55 14.16 -10.46
N GLY A 44 -4.14 15.39 -10.19
CA GLY A 44 -4.83 16.29 -9.27
C GLY A 44 -4.65 15.95 -7.79
N VAL A 45 -3.65 15.14 -7.43
CA VAL A 45 -3.27 14.87 -6.04
C VAL A 45 -1.86 15.40 -5.80
N THR A 46 -1.72 16.28 -4.82
CA THR A 46 -0.41 16.83 -4.41
C THR A 46 0.10 16.08 -3.18
N PRO A 47 1.20 15.32 -3.29
CA PRO A 47 1.82 14.66 -2.13
C PRO A 47 2.40 15.66 -1.13
N ASN A 48 2.64 15.20 0.09
CA ASN A 48 3.36 15.99 1.08
C ASN A 48 4.76 16.37 0.57
N ARG A 49 5.16 17.62 0.82
CA ARG A 49 6.47 18.18 0.43
C ARG A 49 7.70 17.42 0.97
N LEU A 50 7.51 16.56 1.96
CA LEU A 50 8.57 15.73 2.54
C LEU A 50 8.84 14.46 1.72
N LEU A 51 7.95 14.11 0.78
CA LEU A 51 8.14 12.98 -0.11
C LEU A 51 8.94 13.42 -1.34
N GLU A 52 10.02 12.70 -1.64
CA GLU A 52 10.70 12.79 -2.93
C GLU A 52 9.80 12.26 -4.04
N ASP A 53 10.06 12.63 -5.29
CA ASP A 53 9.31 12.09 -6.43
C ASP A 53 9.48 10.55 -6.49
N MET A 54 8.37 9.82 -6.63
CA MET A 54 8.42 8.36 -6.83
C MET A 54 9.30 7.95 -8.01
N ALA A 55 9.38 8.77 -9.06
CA ALA A 55 10.19 8.50 -10.24
C ALA A 55 11.69 8.60 -9.99
N SER A 56 12.14 9.33 -8.96
CA SER A 56 13.56 9.43 -8.60
C SER A 56 14.04 8.34 -7.65
N LEU A 57 13.12 7.57 -7.05
CA LEU A 57 13.47 6.49 -6.13
C LEU A 57 14.11 5.31 -6.88
N ASN A 58 15.23 4.81 -6.34
CA ASN A 58 15.81 3.55 -6.81
C ASN A 58 14.96 2.38 -6.29
N LYS A 59 14.14 1.81 -7.17
CA LYS A 59 13.21 0.72 -6.85
C LYS A 59 13.79 -0.62 -7.31
N PRO A 60 13.76 -1.66 -6.47
CA PRO A 60 14.10 -3.01 -6.93
C PRO A 60 13.09 -3.49 -7.96
N ASP A 61 13.57 -4.17 -9.00
CA ASP A 61 12.71 -4.87 -9.96
C ASP A 61 12.32 -6.23 -9.38
N ILE A 62 11.27 -6.23 -8.57
CA ILE A 62 10.74 -7.42 -7.89
C ILE A 62 9.23 -7.47 -8.04
N ASP A 63 8.71 -8.65 -8.39
CA ASP A 63 7.29 -8.91 -8.35
C ASP A 63 6.84 -9.06 -6.89
N ILE A 64 5.92 -8.20 -6.45
CA ILE A 64 5.36 -8.20 -5.09
C ILE A 64 4.68 -9.54 -4.79
N SER A 65 4.17 -10.27 -5.79
CA SER A 65 3.57 -11.60 -5.60
C SER A 65 4.55 -12.62 -5.00
N GLN A 66 5.86 -12.40 -5.16
CA GLN A 66 6.92 -13.26 -4.66
C GLN A 66 7.29 -12.98 -3.19
N LEU A 67 6.74 -11.92 -2.59
CA LEU A 67 7.05 -11.52 -1.21
C LEU A 67 6.22 -12.27 -0.14
N GLY A 68 5.51 -13.33 -0.53
CA GLY A 68 4.58 -14.06 0.35
C GLY A 68 5.23 -15.07 1.32
N ASP A 69 6.54 -15.33 1.21
CA ASP A 69 7.24 -16.32 2.03
C ASP A 69 7.62 -15.76 3.42
N LEU A 70 6.60 -15.68 4.27
CA LEU A 70 6.74 -15.16 5.63
C LEU A 70 7.56 -16.11 6.52
N GLU A 71 7.45 -17.43 6.31
CA GLU A 71 8.14 -18.44 7.14
C GLU A 71 9.67 -18.33 6.96
N ASN A 72 10.17 -18.32 5.72
CA ASN A 72 11.61 -18.16 5.50
C ASN A 72 12.10 -16.77 5.92
N THR A 73 11.29 -15.72 5.74
CA THR A 73 11.64 -14.38 6.22
C THR A 73 11.84 -14.38 7.75
N GLN A 74 10.93 -15.02 8.50
CA GLN A 74 11.05 -15.15 9.95
C GLN A 74 12.23 -16.01 10.36
N ALA A 75 12.48 -17.14 9.69
CA ALA A 75 13.61 -18.01 9.96
C ALA A 75 14.95 -17.26 9.85
N LEU A 76 15.12 -16.46 8.78
CA LEU A 76 16.31 -15.63 8.59
C LEU A 76 16.45 -14.58 9.69
N LEU A 77 15.35 -13.94 10.11
CA LEU A 77 15.37 -12.95 11.19
C LEU A 77 15.71 -13.58 12.55
N ILE A 78 15.24 -14.79 12.82
CA ILE A 78 15.57 -15.56 14.03
C ILE A 78 17.04 -15.98 14.01
N GLU A 79 17.55 -16.45 12.88
CA GLU A 79 18.95 -16.85 12.71
C GLU A 79 19.93 -15.72 13.09
N VAL A 80 19.61 -14.48 12.69
CA VAL A 80 20.44 -13.31 13.00
C VAL A 80 20.07 -12.63 14.33
N GLY A 81 19.10 -13.17 15.08
CA GLY A 81 18.65 -12.63 16.37
C GLY A 81 17.87 -11.31 16.29
N ALA A 82 17.34 -10.96 15.12
CA ALA A 82 16.48 -9.79 14.91
C ALA A 82 15.01 -10.05 15.30
N LEU A 83 14.62 -11.32 15.44
CA LEU A 83 13.31 -11.79 15.88
C LEU A 83 13.50 -12.92 16.90
N GLN A 84 12.66 -12.96 17.94
CA GLN A 84 12.68 -13.97 19.01
C GLN A 84 11.48 -14.91 18.91
#